data_AF-N1MXH7-F1
#
_entry.id   AF-N1MXH7-F1
#
_cell.length_a   1.000
_cell.length_b   1.000
_cell.length_c   1.000
_cell.angle_alpha   90.00
_cell.angle_beta   90.00
_cell.angle_gamma   90.00
#
_symmetry.space_group_name_H-M   'P 1'
#
loop_
_entity.id
_entity.type
_entity.pdbx_description
1 polymer ?
#
loop_
_entity_poly.entity_id
_entity_poly.type
_entity_poly.pdbx_seq_one_letter_code
_entity_poly.pdbx_strand_id
1 'polypeptide(L)'
;MGLRKAQDIILTNRRIKGDEAEAIGLVTRIVDDEVLATEGLKVATALADAPVEALAASRALLADSFETGLETQLDRELRSMAMAGAGRESEEGLRALLAKRPANFRGV
;
A
#
# COMPACT_ATOMS: atom_id res chain seq x y z
N MET A 1 -8.25 9.13 8.50
CA MET A 1 -8.72 10.13 9.50
C MET A 1 -8.80 11.53 8.93
N GLY A 2 -9.89 12.27 9.20
CA GLY A 2 -9.96 13.71 8.92
C GLY A 2 -9.61 14.58 10.13
N LEU A 3 -9.28 15.86 9.89
CA LEU A 3 -8.81 16.83 10.90
C LEU A 3 -9.76 16.94 12.11
N ARG A 4 -11.07 16.97 11.89
CA ARG A 4 -12.07 17.10 12.97
C ARG A 4 -11.97 15.97 13.99
N LYS A 5 -11.79 14.73 13.53
CA LYS A 5 -11.65 13.57 14.44
C LYS A 5 -10.30 13.55 15.13
N ALA A 6 -9.24 13.97 14.43
CA ALA A 6 -7.93 14.15 15.05
C ALA A 6 -7.97 15.18 16.20
N GLN A 7 -8.59 16.35 15.99
CA GLN A 7 -8.71 17.38 17.02
C GLN A 7 -9.49 16.91 18.25
N ASP A 8 -10.63 16.24 18.04
CA ASP A 8 -11.42 15.65 19.14
C ASP A 8 -10.57 14.72 20.02
N ILE A 9 -9.83 13.79 19.41
CA ILE A 9 -8.98 12.83 20.14
C ILE A 9 -7.83 13.55 20.86
N ILE A 10 -7.10 14.42 20.15
CA ILE A 10 -5.90 15.08 20.68
C ILE A 10 -6.24 16.06 21.82
N LEU A 11 -7.27 16.90 21.64
CA LEU A 11 -7.60 17.95 22.59
C LEU A 11 -8.29 17.41 23.85
N THR A 12 -9.01 16.29 23.74
CA THR A 12 -9.68 15.65 24.90
C THR A 12 -8.84 14.55 25.54
N ASN A 13 -7.80 14.06 24.84
CA ASN A 13 -7.01 12.90 25.23
C ASN A 13 -7.86 11.65 25.55
N ARG A 14 -9.04 11.53 24.93
CA ARG A 14 -9.91 10.37 25.15
C ARG A 14 -9.32 9.11 24.53
N ARG A 15 -9.57 7.97 25.16
CA ARG A 15 -9.23 6.65 24.58
C ARG A 15 -10.22 6.29 23.48
N ILE A 16 -9.71 5.66 22.43
CA ILE A 16 -10.51 5.07 21.35
C ILE A 16 -10.35 3.55 21.40
N LYS A 17 -11.42 2.83 21.03
CA LYS A 17 -11.41 1.38 20.86
C LYS A 17 -11.09 1.02 19.40
N GLY A 18 -10.81 -0.27 19.16
CA GLY A 18 -10.46 -0.77 17.82
C GLY A 18 -11.53 -0.48 16.78
N ASP A 19 -12.80 -0.76 17.11
CA ASP A 19 -13.98 -0.54 16.27
C ASP A 19 -14.10 0.92 15.80
N GLU A 20 -13.94 1.87 16.72
CA GLU A 20 -13.87 3.28 16.36
C GLU A 20 -12.65 3.55 15.48
N ALA A 21 -11.45 3.08 15.86
CA ALA A 21 -10.22 3.33 15.13
C ALA A 21 -10.28 2.86 13.66
N GLU A 22 -10.93 1.74 13.37
CA GLU A 22 -11.18 1.27 12.00
C GLU A 22 -12.20 2.15 11.29
N ALA A 23 -13.33 2.45 11.93
CA ALA A 23 -14.42 3.23 11.34
C ALA A 23 -13.98 4.64 10.91
N ILE A 24 -13.06 5.26 11.64
CA ILE A 24 -12.54 6.59 11.30
C ILE A 24 -11.29 6.52 10.36
N GLY A 25 -10.75 5.31 10.12
CA GLY A 25 -9.60 5.04 9.25
C GLY A 25 -8.23 5.36 9.86
N LEU A 26 -7.94 4.83 11.07
CA LEU A 26 -6.64 4.94 11.80
C LEU A 26 -5.91 3.62 11.64
N VAL A 27 -6.68 2.54 11.77
CA VAL A 27 -6.30 1.20 11.35
C VAL A 27 -7.12 0.84 10.13
N THR A 28 -6.61 -0.08 9.33
CA THR A 28 -7.22 -0.52 8.08
C THR A 28 -8.08 -1.77 8.24
N ARG A 29 -7.91 -2.51 9.36
CA ARG A 29 -8.61 -3.75 9.65
C ARG A 29 -8.56 -4.07 11.14
N ILE A 30 -9.62 -4.68 11.67
CA ILE A 30 -9.63 -5.36 12.97
C ILE A 30 -9.71 -6.87 12.77
N VAL A 31 -9.00 -7.61 13.62
CA VAL A 31 -9.05 -9.07 13.69
C VAL A 31 -9.01 -9.49 15.16
N ASP A 32 -9.40 -10.74 15.44
CA ASP A 32 -9.28 -11.30 16.78
C ASP A 32 -7.81 -11.37 17.23
N ASP A 33 -7.57 -11.21 18.53
CA ASP A 33 -6.22 -11.07 19.09
C ASP A 33 -5.37 -12.32 18.82
N GLU A 34 -6.01 -13.50 18.86
CA GLU A 34 -5.38 -14.80 18.61
C GLU A 34 -4.85 -14.95 17.19
N VAL A 35 -5.40 -14.20 16.22
CA VAL A 35 -5.01 -14.30 14.80
C VAL A 35 -4.24 -13.09 14.30
N LEU A 36 -4.06 -12.05 15.12
CA LEU A 36 -3.41 -10.79 14.74
C LEU A 36 -2.04 -11.00 14.07
N ALA A 37 -1.18 -11.79 14.69
CA ALA A 37 0.15 -12.08 14.17
C ALA A 37 0.09 -12.84 12.83
N THR A 38 -0.80 -13.81 12.72
CA THR A 38 -0.97 -14.61 11.50
C THR A 38 -1.52 -13.78 10.35
N GLU A 39 -2.53 -12.93 10.59
CA GLU A 39 -3.09 -12.04 9.57
C GLU A 39 -2.08 -10.98 9.12
N GLY A 40 -1.31 -10.41 10.05
CA GLY A 40 -0.21 -9.50 9.73
C GLY A 40 0.86 -10.16 8.84
N LEU A 41 1.28 -11.38 9.18
CA LEU A 41 2.25 -12.15 8.38
C LEU A 41 1.71 -12.52 7.00
N LYS A 42 0.42 -12.84 6.88
CA LYS A 42 -0.23 -13.10 5.58
C LYS A 42 -0.13 -11.87 4.68
N VAL A 43 -0.44 -10.68 5.19
CA VAL A 43 -0.33 -9.42 4.42
C VAL A 43 1.13 -9.14 4.05
N ALA A 44 2.06 -9.27 5.00
CA ALA A 44 3.48 -9.05 4.74
C ALA A 44 4.04 -10.02 3.67
N THR A 45 3.64 -11.28 3.74
CA THR A 45 4.04 -12.31 2.76
C THR A 45 3.48 -12.01 1.38
N ALA A 46 2.20 -11.63 1.29
CA ALA A 46 1.60 -11.24 0.02
C ALA A 46 2.30 -10.04 -0.64
N LEU A 47 2.72 -9.05 0.17
CA LEU A 47 3.50 -7.90 -0.32
C LEU A 47 4.93 -8.28 -0.73
N ALA A 48 5.56 -9.21 -0.02
CA ALA A 48 6.90 -9.71 -0.36
C ALA A 48 6.92 -10.60 -1.61
N ASP A 49 5.78 -11.23 -1.92
CA ASP A 49 5.61 -12.08 -3.11
C ASP A 49 5.12 -11.32 -4.34
N ALA A 50 4.75 -10.05 -4.17
CA ALA A 50 4.31 -9.12 -5.22
C ALA A 50 5.52 -8.42 -5.89
N PRO A 51 5.32 -7.64 -6.97
CA PRO A 51 6.37 -6.81 -7.55
C PRO A 51 6.76 -5.67 -6.59
N VAL A 52 7.80 -5.90 -5.79
CA VAL A 52 8.27 -5.03 -4.70
C VAL A 52 8.74 -3.67 -5.22
N GLU A 53 9.42 -3.59 -6.37
CA GLU A 53 9.86 -2.31 -6.93
C GLU A 53 8.65 -1.47 -7.36
N ALA A 54 7.68 -2.07 -8.03
CA ALA A 54 6.43 -1.39 -8.41
C ALA A 54 5.61 -0.95 -7.18
N LEU A 55 5.54 -1.79 -6.13
CA LEU A 55 4.88 -1.43 -4.87
C LEU A 55 5.59 -0.28 -4.16
N ALA A 56 6.92 -0.28 -4.15
CA ALA A 56 7.72 0.78 -3.55
C ALA A 56 7.50 2.12 -4.29
N ALA A 57 7.50 2.09 -5.62
CA ALA A 57 7.22 3.27 -6.44
C ALA A 57 5.80 3.81 -6.20
N SER A 58 4.80 2.93 -6.16
CA SER A 58 3.41 3.30 -5.85
C SER A 58 3.28 3.93 -4.46
N ARG A 59 3.95 3.35 -3.46
CA ARG A 59 3.96 3.89 -2.09
C ARG A 59 4.61 5.27 -2.02
N ALA A 60 5.70 5.50 -2.77
CA ALA A 60 6.37 6.79 -2.83
C ALA A 60 5.46 7.87 -3.46
N LEU A 61 4.79 7.55 -4.57
CA LEU A 61 3.85 8.45 -5.23
C LEU A 61 2.68 8.83 -4.32
N LEU A 62 2.13 7.87 -3.57
CA LEU A 62 1.04 8.14 -2.62
C LEU A 62 1.49 9.04 -1.46
N ALA A 63 2.69 8.82 -0.92
CA ALA A 63 3.22 9.64 0.17
C ALA A 63 3.43 11.12 -0.24
N ASP A 64 3.87 11.33 -1.48
CA ASP A 64 4.18 12.63 -2.06
C ASP A 64 2.92 13.38 -2.58
N SER A 65 1.83 12.64 -2.83
CA SER A 65 0.59 13.19 -3.39
C SER A 65 -0.09 14.28 -2.54
N PHE A 66 0.14 14.31 -1.23
CA PHE A 66 -0.47 15.30 -0.34
C PHE A 66 0.11 16.71 -0.50
N GLU A 67 1.32 16.83 -1.03
CA GLU A 67 2.05 18.09 -1.17
C GLU A 67 2.21 18.50 -2.66
N THR A 68 1.68 17.69 -3.57
CA THR A 68 1.91 17.81 -5.01
C THR A 68 0.62 18.13 -5.75
N GLY A 69 0.68 19.14 -6.63
CA GLY A 69 -0.44 19.49 -7.50
C GLY A 69 -0.76 18.37 -8.50
N LEU A 70 -2.03 18.25 -8.90
CA LEU A 70 -2.52 17.15 -9.73
C LEU A 70 -1.71 16.95 -11.03
N GLU A 71 -1.41 18.02 -11.77
CA GLU A 71 -0.67 17.92 -13.04
C GLU A 71 0.74 17.34 -12.85
N THR A 72 1.45 17.84 -11.84
CA THR A 72 2.79 17.33 -11.48
C THR A 72 2.71 15.87 -11.02
N GLN A 73 1.68 15.50 -10.26
CA GLN A 73 1.49 14.13 -9.79
C GLN A 73 1.25 13.18 -10.96
N LEU A 74 0.41 13.56 -11.93
CA LEU A 74 0.16 12.76 -13.13
C LEU A 74 1.42 12.54 -13.98
N ASP A 75 2.27 13.56 -14.11
CA ASP A 75 3.57 13.43 -14.79
C ASP A 75 4.53 12.49 -14.03
N ARG A 76 4.55 12.56 -12.69
CA ARG A 76 5.33 11.63 -11.85
C ARG A 76 4.84 10.19 -11.98
N GLU A 77 3.53 9.97 -11.95
CA GLU A 77 2.91 8.66 -12.16
C GLU A 77 3.26 8.11 -13.54
N LEU A 78 3.13 8.92 -14.60
CA LEU A 78 3.48 8.50 -15.97
C LEU A 78 4.95 8.04 -16.07
N ARG A 79 5.88 8.80 -15.50
CA ARG A 79 7.31 8.44 -15.49
C ARG A 79 7.56 7.15 -14.70
N SER A 80 6.92 7.01 -13.55
CA SER A 80 7.02 5.80 -12.73
C SER A 80 6.49 4.57 -13.46
N MET A 81 5.35 4.68 -14.14
CA MET A 81 4.78 3.61 -14.97
C MET A 81 5.68 3.23 -16.14
N ALA A 82 6.29 4.22 -16.82
CA ALA A 82 7.22 3.97 -17.91
C ALA A 82 8.47 3.21 -17.43
N MET A 83 9.04 3.62 -16.29
CA MET A 83 10.19 2.94 -15.68
C MET A 83 9.83 1.51 -15.23
N ALA A 84 8.70 1.35 -14.53
CA ALA A 84 8.23 0.03 -14.08
C ALA A 84 7.96 -0.91 -15.27
N GLY A 85 7.36 -0.38 -16.35
CA GLY A 85 7.08 -1.15 -17.57
C GLY A 85 8.32 -1.68 -18.28
N ALA A 86 9.46 -0.98 -18.15
CA ALA A 86 10.76 -1.41 -18.67
C ALA A 86 11.57 -2.27 -17.69
N GLY A 87 11.06 -2.50 -16.47
CA GLY A 87 11.74 -3.24 -15.40
C GLY A 87 11.60 -4.77 -15.50
N ARG A 88 12.40 -5.47 -14.70
CA ARG A 88 12.45 -6.93 -14.64
C ARG A 88 11.14 -7.54 -14.13
N GLU A 89 10.48 -6.87 -13.19
CA GLU A 89 9.17 -7.29 -12.68
C GLU A 89 8.09 -7.28 -13.77
N SER A 90 8.10 -6.29 -14.66
CA SER A 90 7.20 -6.21 -15.81
C SER A 90 7.46 -7.34 -16.80
N GLU A 91 8.74 -7.64 -17.08
CA GLU A 91 9.13 -8.76 -17.94
C GLU A 91 8.63 -10.11 -17.39
N GLU A 92 8.84 -10.37 -16.10
CA GLU A 92 8.36 -11.59 -15.44
C GLU A 92 6.83 -11.66 -15.44
N GLY A 93 6.14 -10.54 -15.13
CA GLY A 93 4.69 -10.47 -15.18
C GLY A 93 4.13 -10.84 -16.55
N LEU A 94 4.71 -10.28 -17.62
CA LEU A 94 4.32 -10.59 -18.99
C LEU A 94 4.62 -12.05 -19.36
N ARG A 95 5.82 -12.55 -19.02
CA ARG A 95 6.22 -13.94 -19.28
C ARG A 95 5.30 -14.94 -18.57
N ALA A 96 5.00 -14.70 -17.30
CA ALA A 96 4.13 -15.55 -16.51
C ALA A 96 2.70 -15.58 -17.07
N LEU A 97 2.18 -14.41 -17.45
CA LEU A 97 0.87 -14.27 -18.08
C LEU A 97 0.78 -15.06 -19.39
N LEU A 98 1.74 -14.88 -20.30
CA LEU A 98 1.77 -15.58 -21.59
C LEU A 98 1.91 -17.11 -21.41
N ALA A 99 2.67 -17.53 -20.40
CA ALA A 99 2.85 -18.94 -20.06
C ALA A 99 1.72 -19.53 -19.19
N LYS A 100 0.68 -18.74 -18.83
CA LYS A 100 -0.44 -19.15 -17.95
C LYS A 100 0.02 -19.77 -16.62
N ARG A 101 1.09 -19.23 -16.04
CA ARG A 101 1.62 -19.64 -14.74
C ARG A 101 1.58 -18.49 -13.74
N PRO A 102 1.64 -18.77 -12.43
CA PRO A 102 1.89 -17.73 -11.43
C PRO A 102 3.22 -17.02 -11.72
N ALA A 103 3.25 -15.71 -11.55
CA ALA A 103 4.48 -14.91 -11.60
C ALA A 103 5.31 -15.14 -10.33
N ASN A 104 6.63 -15.11 -10.45
CA ASN A 104 7.54 -15.16 -9.32
C ASN A 104 8.39 -13.89 -9.28
N PHE A 105 8.00 -12.93 -8.45
CA PHE A 105 8.69 -11.65 -8.32
C PHE A 105 9.87 -11.68 -7.32
N ARG A 106 10.09 -12.78 -6.60
CA ARG A 106 11.17 -12.85 -5.60
C ARG A 106 12.54 -12.79 -6.28
N GLY A 107 13.30 -11.73 -5.97
CA GLY A 107 14.67 -11.54 -6.48
C GLY A 107 14.73 -11.19 -7.98
N VAL A 108 13.58 -10.88 -8.57
CA VAL A 108 13.47 -10.28 -9.90
C VAL A 108 13.66 -8.79 -9.76
#